data_AF-A0A956UX50-F1
#
_entry.id   AF-A0A956UX50-F1
#
_cell.length_a   1.000
_cell.length_b   1.000
_cell.length_c   1.000
_cell.angle_alpha   90.00
_cell.angle_beta   90.00
_cell.angle_gamma   90.00
#
_symmetry.space_group_name_H-M   'P 1'
#
loop_
_entity.id
_entity.type
_entity.pdbx_description
1 polymer ?
#
loop_
_entity_poly.entity_id
_entity_poly.type
_entity_poly.pdbx_seq_one_letter_code
_entity_poly.pdbx_strand_id
1 'polypeptide(L)'
;MSHPEAIHSSAPTDDIIFDDKRVGYIDRDGGIHMVDGARDLEISHIGPDKDAAIGTCRRWYENAVQEAATWCEQVRQSPKKLGRFGEIQHRIAEVDQLKVLGDLDVLRSAYEVLQAELVQEQQTQIRERDQMIAQVKKLADRTDWKVAGTELDALVEAFKAIGSVGDRERDQQQWDAFKEHERAFRAKRKQHYAEVEAEFVNRAAAKEQLCEEAERLGDDEDMKRANLRMRELMDHWKQIGFAGKERDDALWARFNAARDAFGVRRTEWYQQNAATKGEIADQAEHLMAMEDVAAAQNKMKPLMQKWKETGSAGKEADDALWTRFRAAQDDVYKRSRVVFDARQQERESNFAARQSLIHEAESLLGQDSRAATNRCKELQQQWKQIGPVPREQGDKQWLEFRAVCDRIFQRAQSEGKRKLQDARGHAEDQIRKLSAEIDEHERKIAHWEGVIAGLRDGPQADEIRTNMEEKIATAKQRIELKLTWIEEQHRRMTDLGGRM
;
A
#
# COMPACT_ATOMS: atom_id res chain seq x y z
N MET A 1 22.14 -119.58 -25.54
CA MET A 1 21.78 -120.90 -24.98
C MET A 1 22.33 -120.97 -23.57
N SER A 2 21.44 -120.85 -22.58
CA SER A 2 21.55 -121.34 -21.19
C SER A 2 20.32 -120.82 -20.43
N HIS A 3 19.42 -121.71 -20.04
CA HIS A 3 18.38 -121.46 -19.03
C HIS A 3 19.05 -121.24 -17.65
N PRO A 4 18.48 -120.37 -16.82
CA PRO A 4 17.64 -120.80 -15.70
C PRO A 4 16.47 -119.79 -15.47
N GLU A 5 15.41 -120.01 -14.70
CA GLU A 5 14.87 -121.11 -13.91
C GLU A 5 13.37 -120.80 -13.82
N ALA A 6 12.55 -121.82 -14.04
CA ALA A 6 11.11 -121.69 -13.92
C ALA A 6 10.74 -121.49 -12.44
N ILE A 7 10.17 -120.32 -12.11
CA ILE A 7 9.31 -120.24 -10.94
C ILE A 7 8.04 -120.98 -11.32
N HIS A 8 7.90 -122.18 -10.77
CA HIS A 8 6.70 -122.99 -10.87
C HIS A 8 5.52 -122.19 -10.33
N SER A 9 4.74 -121.64 -11.27
CA SER A 9 3.34 -121.29 -11.06
C SER A 9 2.60 -122.57 -10.69
N SER A 10 2.18 -122.66 -9.43
CA SER A 10 1.12 -123.57 -8.99
C SER A 10 -0.08 -122.74 -8.56
N ALA A 11 -0.65 -121.97 -9.50
CA ALA A 11 -2.06 -121.68 -9.40
C ALA A 11 -2.81 -122.98 -9.78
N PRO A 12 -3.79 -123.45 -8.98
CA PRO A 12 -4.73 -124.48 -9.42
C PRO A 12 -5.45 -124.01 -10.70
N THR A 13 -6.24 -124.85 -11.35
CA THR A 13 -7.08 -124.43 -12.50
C THR A 13 -8.15 -123.42 -12.05
N ASP A 14 -7.71 -122.18 -11.88
CA ASP A 14 -8.47 -121.06 -11.35
C ASP A 14 -8.44 -119.95 -12.40
N ASP A 15 -9.62 -119.40 -12.68
CA ASP A 15 -9.83 -118.44 -13.75
C ASP A 15 -9.45 -117.05 -13.24
N ILE A 16 -8.44 -116.42 -13.86
CA ILE A 16 -8.01 -115.04 -13.57
C ILE A 16 -9.15 -114.10 -13.98
N ILE A 17 -9.55 -113.20 -13.09
CA ILE A 17 -10.79 -112.40 -13.25
C ILE A 17 -10.51 -110.99 -13.77
N PHE A 18 -9.33 -110.43 -13.49
CA PHE A 18 -8.93 -109.08 -13.89
C PHE A 18 -7.48 -109.09 -14.36
N ASP A 19 -7.23 -108.70 -15.62
CA ASP A 19 -5.92 -108.85 -16.26
C ASP A 19 -5.00 -107.64 -16.07
N ASP A 20 -5.51 -106.43 -15.77
CA ASP A 20 -4.67 -105.27 -16.04
C ASP A 20 -3.86 -104.67 -14.89
N LYS A 21 -4.22 -104.74 -13.58
CA LYS A 21 -3.34 -104.15 -12.51
C LYS A 21 -3.37 -104.78 -11.11
N ARG A 22 -4.53 -105.07 -10.50
CA ARG A 22 -4.61 -105.81 -9.23
C ARG A 22 -5.25 -107.17 -9.45
N VAL A 23 -4.40 -108.18 -9.53
CA VAL A 23 -4.78 -109.53 -9.98
C VAL A 23 -5.34 -110.32 -8.81
N GLY A 24 -6.36 -111.12 -9.08
CA GLY A 24 -6.95 -112.06 -8.16
C GLY A 24 -7.61 -113.20 -8.89
N TYR A 25 -7.85 -114.30 -8.19
CA TYR A 25 -8.44 -115.51 -8.74
C TYR A 25 -9.55 -116.03 -7.84
N ILE A 26 -10.47 -116.82 -8.42
CA ILE A 26 -11.44 -117.60 -7.65
C ILE A 26 -10.98 -119.05 -7.65
N ASP A 27 -10.80 -119.61 -6.45
CA ASP A 27 -10.49 -121.03 -6.30
C ASP A 27 -11.69 -121.93 -6.62
N ARG A 28 -11.45 -123.24 -6.67
CA ARG A 28 -12.48 -124.25 -6.99
C ARG A 28 -13.66 -124.31 -6.02
N ASP A 29 -13.47 -123.82 -4.80
CA ASP A 29 -14.49 -123.86 -3.74
C ASP A 29 -15.27 -122.54 -3.64
N GLY A 30 -14.89 -121.51 -4.41
CA GLY A 30 -15.53 -120.20 -4.40
C GLY A 30 -14.82 -119.13 -3.59
N GLY A 31 -13.62 -119.42 -3.09
CA GLY A 31 -12.76 -118.45 -2.41
C GLY A 31 -12.23 -117.42 -3.41
N ILE A 32 -12.39 -116.14 -3.08
CA ILE A 32 -11.89 -115.01 -3.85
C ILE A 32 -10.56 -114.59 -3.22
N HIS A 33 -9.49 -114.72 -3.99
CA HIS A 33 -8.13 -114.42 -3.56
C HIS A 33 -7.58 -113.21 -4.28
N MET A 34 -6.87 -112.36 -3.54
CA MET A 34 -6.19 -111.17 -4.04
C MET A 34 -4.69 -111.40 -4.00
N VAL A 35 -4.04 -111.19 -5.14
CA VAL A 35 -2.59 -111.33 -5.30
C VAL A 35 -1.97 -109.94 -5.23
N ASP A 36 -1.19 -109.71 -4.19
CA ASP A 36 -0.44 -108.46 -3.97
C ASP A 36 1.06 -108.78 -3.86
N GLY A 37 1.77 -108.67 -4.99
CA GLY A 37 3.15 -109.12 -5.12
C GLY A 37 3.29 -110.63 -4.89
N ALA A 38 3.91 -111.03 -3.78
CA ALA A 38 4.07 -112.45 -3.39
C ALA A 38 3.05 -112.90 -2.35
N ARG A 39 2.11 -112.03 -1.95
CA ARG A 39 1.08 -112.35 -0.96
C ARG A 39 -0.17 -112.82 -1.66
N ASP A 40 -0.68 -113.95 -1.19
CA ASP A 40 -1.97 -114.50 -1.58
C ASP A 40 -2.91 -114.36 -0.37
N LEU A 41 -3.98 -113.59 -0.54
CA LEU A 41 -4.91 -113.26 0.53
C LEU A 41 -6.33 -113.58 0.09
N GLU A 42 -6.96 -114.54 0.78
CA GLU A 42 -8.40 -114.74 0.67
C GLU A 42 -9.13 -113.50 1.22
N ILE A 43 -9.85 -112.81 0.35
CA ILE A 43 -10.58 -111.58 0.70
C ILE A 43 -12.07 -111.86 0.95
N SER A 44 -12.62 -112.97 0.43
CA SER A 44 -14.00 -113.42 0.67
C SER A 44 -14.23 -114.83 0.10
N HIS A 45 -15.38 -115.44 0.38
CA HIS A 45 -15.79 -116.75 -0.15
C HIS A 45 -17.27 -116.73 -0.58
N ILE A 46 -17.59 -117.17 -1.80
CA ILE A 46 -18.95 -117.10 -2.39
C ILE A 46 -19.37 -118.43 -3.02
N GLY A 47 -19.16 -119.56 -2.34
CA GLY A 47 -19.65 -120.87 -2.79
C GLY A 47 -19.20 -121.29 -4.20
N PRO A 48 -19.57 -122.48 -4.67
CA PRO A 48 -18.92 -123.06 -5.86
C PRO A 48 -19.31 -122.40 -7.20
N ASP A 49 -20.18 -121.38 -7.20
CA ASP A 49 -20.63 -120.69 -8.42
C ASP A 49 -19.67 -119.56 -8.80
N LYS A 50 -18.77 -119.88 -9.75
CA LYS A 50 -17.74 -118.96 -10.25
C LYS A 50 -18.32 -117.71 -10.90
N ASP A 51 -19.39 -117.82 -11.68
CA ASP A 51 -20.01 -116.65 -12.35
C ASP A 51 -20.62 -115.69 -11.33
N ALA A 52 -21.22 -116.25 -10.27
CA ALA A 52 -21.72 -115.46 -9.14
C ALA A 52 -20.59 -114.76 -8.37
N ALA A 53 -19.45 -115.43 -8.16
CA ALA A 53 -18.29 -114.85 -7.50
C ALA A 53 -17.64 -113.73 -8.35
N ILE A 54 -17.47 -113.91 -9.66
CA ILE A 54 -16.98 -112.88 -10.59
C ILE A 54 -17.93 -111.66 -10.62
N GLY A 55 -19.24 -111.92 -10.71
CA GLY A 55 -20.26 -110.86 -10.68
C GLY A 55 -20.23 -110.07 -9.36
N THR A 56 -19.89 -110.73 -8.25
CA THR A 56 -19.76 -110.08 -6.94
C THR A 56 -18.49 -109.23 -6.83
N CYS A 57 -17.33 -109.72 -7.28
CA CYS A 57 -16.09 -108.94 -7.35
C CYS A 57 -16.26 -107.65 -8.17
N ARG A 58 -16.89 -107.77 -9.35
CA ARG A 58 -17.21 -106.63 -10.21
C ARG A 58 -18.09 -105.63 -9.47
N ARG A 59 -19.13 -106.08 -8.78
CA ARG A 59 -20.04 -105.22 -8.02
C ARG A 59 -19.34 -104.51 -6.85
N TRP A 60 -18.41 -105.16 -6.15
CA TRP A 60 -17.62 -104.50 -5.11
C TRP A 60 -16.73 -103.40 -5.66
N TYR A 61 -16.07 -103.63 -6.80
CA TYR A 61 -15.28 -102.61 -7.47
C TYR A 61 -16.14 -101.45 -7.97
N GLU A 62 -17.26 -101.74 -8.66
CA GLU A 62 -18.22 -100.74 -9.11
C GLU A 62 -18.77 -99.91 -7.94
N ASN A 63 -19.09 -100.54 -6.80
CA ASN A 63 -19.51 -99.86 -5.59
C ASN A 63 -18.40 -98.96 -5.03
N ALA A 64 -17.15 -99.43 -4.95
CA ALA A 64 -16.02 -98.63 -4.47
C ALA A 64 -15.79 -97.39 -5.35
N VAL A 65 -15.90 -97.53 -6.68
CA VAL A 65 -15.82 -96.41 -7.63
C VAL A 65 -16.97 -95.43 -7.42
N GLN A 66 -18.19 -95.94 -7.26
CA GLN A 66 -19.37 -95.11 -7.02
C GLN A 66 -19.29 -94.37 -5.67
N GLU A 67 -18.79 -95.02 -4.63
CA GLU A 67 -18.57 -94.42 -3.30
C GLU A 67 -17.50 -93.33 -3.37
N ALA A 68 -16.37 -93.59 -4.03
CA ALA A 68 -15.33 -92.59 -4.26
C ALA A 68 -15.86 -91.38 -5.03
N ALA A 69 -16.60 -91.60 -6.12
CA ALA A 69 -17.21 -90.53 -6.90
C ALA A 69 -18.21 -89.70 -6.07
N THR A 70 -19.08 -90.38 -5.30
CA THR A 70 -20.08 -89.73 -4.44
C THR A 70 -19.41 -88.90 -3.34
N TRP A 71 -18.36 -89.44 -2.72
CA TRP A 71 -17.60 -88.72 -1.71
C TRP A 71 -16.87 -87.51 -2.29
N CYS A 72 -16.23 -87.66 -3.45
CA CYS A 72 -15.60 -86.53 -4.14
C CYS A 72 -16.63 -85.42 -4.43
N GLU A 73 -17.82 -85.78 -4.89
CA GLU A 73 -18.89 -84.81 -5.14
C GLU A 73 -19.38 -84.12 -3.85
N GLN A 74 -19.51 -84.86 -2.75
CA GLN A 74 -19.80 -84.27 -1.44
C GLN A 74 -18.71 -83.31 -0.97
N VAL A 75 -17.44 -83.59 -1.26
CA VAL A 75 -16.34 -82.65 -1.00
C VAL A 75 -16.53 -81.41 -1.86
N ARG A 76 -16.76 -81.53 -3.17
CA ARG A 76 -16.94 -80.38 -4.08
C ARG A 76 -18.07 -79.44 -3.65
N GLN A 77 -19.16 -80.00 -3.14
CA GLN A 77 -20.33 -79.24 -2.69
C GLN A 77 -20.14 -78.62 -1.28
N SER A 78 -19.08 -79.01 -0.55
CA SER A 78 -18.84 -78.48 0.78
C SER A 78 -18.31 -77.04 0.75
N PRO A 79 -18.90 -76.11 1.52
CA PRO A 79 -18.34 -74.77 1.68
C PRO A 79 -16.99 -74.76 2.41
N LYS A 80 -16.61 -75.89 3.03
CA LYS A 80 -15.32 -76.07 3.73
C LYS A 80 -14.38 -77.02 2.98
N LYS A 81 -14.60 -77.24 1.69
CA LYS A 81 -13.82 -78.18 0.85
C LYS A 81 -12.31 -77.96 0.95
N LEU A 82 -11.84 -76.71 0.97
CA LEU A 82 -10.41 -76.39 1.10
C LEU A 82 -9.82 -76.79 2.46
N GLY A 83 -10.63 -77.00 3.49
CA GLY A 83 -10.18 -77.53 4.79
C GLY A 83 -10.02 -79.06 4.82
N ARG A 84 -10.42 -79.78 3.75
CA ARG A 84 -10.45 -81.25 3.71
C ARG A 84 -9.24 -81.89 3.02
N PHE A 85 -8.18 -81.14 2.74
CA PHE A 85 -6.97 -81.68 2.10
C PHE A 85 -6.38 -82.89 2.83
N GLY A 86 -6.37 -82.87 4.17
CA GLY A 86 -5.92 -84.01 4.97
C GLY A 86 -6.79 -85.26 4.78
N GLU A 87 -8.12 -85.10 4.65
CA GLU A 87 -9.02 -86.22 4.36
C GLU A 87 -8.79 -86.79 2.95
N ILE A 88 -8.58 -85.94 1.95
CA ILE A 88 -8.29 -86.37 0.58
C ILE A 88 -6.96 -87.13 0.53
N GLN A 89 -5.92 -86.60 1.16
CA GLN A 89 -4.61 -87.27 1.26
C GLN A 89 -4.72 -88.63 1.95
N HIS A 90 -5.52 -88.72 3.01
CA HIS A 90 -5.78 -89.98 3.68
C HIS A 90 -6.48 -90.99 2.77
N ARG A 91 -7.54 -90.56 2.04
CA ARG A 91 -8.24 -91.42 1.07
C ARG A 91 -7.33 -91.92 -0.03
N ILE A 92 -6.45 -91.07 -0.59
CA ILE A 92 -5.44 -91.46 -1.58
C ILE A 92 -4.51 -92.55 -1.02
N ALA A 93 -4.06 -92.39 0.23
CA ALA A 93 -3.15 -93.35 0.89
C ALA A 93 -3.84 -94.68 1.26
N GLU A 94 -5.16 -94.68 1.45
CA GLU A 94 -5.95 -95.88 1.76
C GLU A 94 -6.31 -96.73 0.52
N VAL A 95 -6.21 -96.19 -0.70
CA VAL A 95 -6.61 -96.89 -1.94
C VAL A 95 -5.94 -98.27 -2.05
N ASP A 96 -4.64 -98.36 -1.76
CA ASP A 96 -3.88 -99.62 -1.83
C ASP A 96 -4.31 -100.67 -0.79
N GLN A 97 -4.99 -100.24 0.27
CA GLN A 97 -5.42 -101.08 1.38
C GLN A 97 -6.83 -101.66 1.17
N LEU A 98 -7.56 -101.22 0.14
CA LEU A 98 -8.91 -101.70 -0.15
C LEU A 98 -8.89 -103.19 -0.51
N LYS A 99 -9.78 -104.00 0.05
CA LYS A 99 -9.88 -105.43 -0.27
C LYS A 99 -10.80 -105.65 -1.47
N VAL A 100 -10.40 -105.18 -2.64
CA VAL A 100 -11.18 -105.25 -3.87
C VAL A 100 -10.28 -105.55 -5.08
N LEU A 101 -10.80 -106.32 -6.04
CA LEU A 101 -10.13 -106.64 -7.29
C LEU A 101 -10.59 -105.66 -8.38
N GLY A 102 -9.65 -105.04 -9.09
CA GLY A 102 -9.95 -104.05 -10.14
C GLY A 102 -8.82 -103.05 -10.36
N ASP A 103 -9.10 -102.01 -11.16
CA ASP A 103 -8.14 -100.95 -11.48
C ASP A 103 -8.13 -99.86 -10.39
N LEU A 104 -7.28 -100.03 -9.39
CA LEU A 104 -7.14 -99.05 -8.31
C LEU A 104 -6.58 -97.70 -8.76
N ASP A 105 -5.91 -97.62 -9.92
CA ASP A 105 -5.44 -96.35 -10.46
C ASP A 105 -6.62 -95.45 -10.83
N VAL A 106 -7.76 -96.01 -11.23
CA VAL A 106 -8.99 -95.25 -11.48
C VAL A 106 -9.50 -94.61 -10.18
N LEU A 107 -9.52 -95.37 -9.07
CA LEU A 107 -9.92 -94.87 -7.75
C LEU A 107 -8.96 -93.79 -7.25
N ARG A 108 -7.65 -94.03 -7.36
CA ARG A 108 -6.62 -93.07 -6.98
C ARG A 108 -6.74 -91.78 -7.79
N SER A 109 -6.87 -91.91 -9.12
CA SER A 109 -7.02 -90.78 -10.03
C SER A 109 -8.23 -89.93 -9.67
N ALA A 110 -9.34 -90.54 -9.25
CA ALA A 110 -10.53 -89.78 -8.85
C ALA A 110 -10.27 -88.84 -7.65
N TYR A 111 -9.50 -89.29 -6.65
CA TYR A 111 -9.11 -88.47 -5.51
C TYR A 111 -7.99 -87.47 -5.84
N GLU A 112 -7.01 -87.86 -6.66
CA GLU A 112 -5.92 -86.99 -7.11
C GLU A 112 -6.43 -85.84 -8.00
N VAL A 113 -7.41 -86.10 -8.87
CA VAL A 113 -8.09 -85.07 -9.66
C VAL A 113 -8.80 -84.08 -8.73
N LEU A 114 -9.55 -84.55 -7.74
CA LEU A 114 -10.18 -83.68 -6.74
C LEU A 114 -9.12 -82.86 -5.96
N GLN A 115 -8.00 -83.49 -5.57
CA GLN A 115 -6.91 -82.80 -4.89
C GLN A 115 -6.35 -81.67 -5.76
N ALA A 116 -6.07 -81.95 -7.04
CA ALA A 116 -5.55 -80.96 -7.99
C ALA A 116 -6.55 -79.80 -8.20
N GLU A 117 -7.85 -80.09 -8.33
CA GLU A 117 -8.91 -79.09 -8.43
C GLU A 117 -8.90 -78.15 -7.22
N LEU A 118 -8.89 -78.69 -5.99
CA LEU A 118 -8.91 -77.88 -4.78
C LEU A 118 -7.62 -77.09 -4.58
N VAL A 119 -6.45 -77.64 -4.96
CA VAL A 119 -5.19 -76.89 -4.93
C VAL A 119 -5.25 -75.69 -5.87
N GLN A 120 -5.79 -75.85 -7.08
CA GLN A 120 -5.97 -74.73 -8.03
C GLN A 120 -6.96 -73.68 -7.51
N GLU A 121 -8.07 -74.11 -6.91
CA GLU A 121 -9.05 -73.21 -6.30
C GLU A 121 -8.44 -72.43 -5.12
N GLN A 122 -7.73 -73.10 -4.22
CA GLN A 122 -7.01 -72.46 -3.11
C GLN A 122 -6.01 -71.41 -3.62
N GLN A 123 -5.20 -71.74 -4.63
CA GLN A 123 -4.24 -70.80 -5.20
C GLN A 123 -4.93 -69.58 -5.84
N THR A 124 -6.06 -69.79 -6.50
CA THR A 124 -6.86 -68.69 -7.07
C THR A 124 -7.38 -67.77 -5.98
N GLN A 125 -8.01 -68.31 -4.93
CA GLN A 125 -8.54 -67.52 -3.82
C GLN A 125 -7.43 -66.77 -3.06
N ILE A 126 -6.26 -67.39 -2.87
CA ILE A 126 -5.10 -66.73 -2.28
C ILE A 126 -4.66 -65.53 -3.13
N ARG A 127 -4.54 -65.70 -4.45
CA ARG A 127 -4.16 -64.63 -5.38
C ARG A 127 -5.17 -63.50 -5.39
N GLU A 128 -6.46 -63.81 -5.40
CA GLU A 128 -7.53 -62.81 -5.37
C GLU A 128 -7.49 -61.99 -4.07
N ARG A 129 -7.33 -62.65 -2.92
CA ARG A 129 -7.14 -61.96 -1.62
C ARG A 129 -5.90 -61.07 -1.62
N ASP A 130 -4.77 -61.56 -2.14
CA ASP A 130 -3.54 -60.77 -2.26
C ASP A 130 -3.72 -59.54 -3.17
N GLN A 131 -4.46 -59.69 -4.28
CA GLN A 131 -4.81 -58.56 -5.16
C GLN A 131 -5.68 -57.53 -4.45
N MET A 132 -6.69 -57.96 -3.68
CA MET A 132 -7.55 -57.07 -2.90
C MET A 132 -6.75 -56.32 -1.83
N ILE A 133 -5.84 -56.99 -1.11
CA ILE A 133 -4.93 -56.36 -0.13
C ILE A 133 -4.08 -55.28 -0.82
N ALA A 134 -3.53 -55.58 -2.01
CA ALA A 134 -2.76 -54.63 -2.78
C ALA A 134 -3.61 -53.43 -3.28
N GLN A 135 -4.89 -53.65 -3.62
CA GLN A 135 -5.82 -52.58 -3.99
C GLN A 135 -6.14 -51.69 -2.79
N VAL A 136 -6.46 -52.25 -1.62
CA VAL A 136 -6.71 -51.48 -0.39
C VAL A 136 -5.48 -50.64 -0.02
N LYS A 137 -4.27 -51.20 -0.16
CA LYS A 137 -3.03 -50.45 0.07
C LYS A 137 -2.94 -49.21 -0.81
N LYS A 138 -3.27 -49.32 -2.10
CA LYS A 138 -3.23 -48.19 -3.05
C LYS A 138 -4.27 -47.11 -2.74
N LEU A 139 -5.41 -47.47 -2.13
CA LEU A 139 -6.44 -46.49 -1.75
C LEU A 139 -5.90 -45.47 -0.73
N ALA A 140 -4.92 -45.84 0.09
CA ALA A 140 -4.34 -44.95 1.10
C ALA A 140 -3.63 -43.72 0.51
N ASP A 141 -3.32 -43.72 -0.79
CA ASP A 141 -2.65 -42.61 -1.48
C ASP A 141 -3.59 -41.82 -2.40
N ARG A 142 -4.87 -42.19 -2.45
CA ARG A 142 -5.92 -41.48 -3.19
C ARG A 142 -6.34 -40.20 -2.45
N THR A 143 -6.78 -39.21 -3.20
CA THR A 143 -7.27 -37.92 -2.68
C THR A 143 -8.77 -37.73 -2.85
N ASP A 144 -9.42 -38.55 -3.67
CA ASP A 144 -10.87 -38.60 -3.89
C ASP A 144 -11.56 -39.49 -2.84
N TRP A 145 -11.44 -39.08 -1.58
CA TRP A 145 -11.82 -39.84 -0.38
C TRP A 145 -13.23 -40.44 -0.36
N LYS A 146 -14.20 -39.81 -1.06
CA LYS A 146 -15.56 -40.32 -1.17
C LYS A 146 -15.61 -41.57 -2.06
N VAL A 147 -15.02 -41.49 -3.24
CA VAL A 147 -14.96 -42.59 -4.22
C VAL A 147 -14.09 -43.71 -3.67
N ALA A 148 -12.89 -43.39 -3.20
CA ALA A 148 -11.99 -44.37 -2.58
C ALA A 148 -12.62 -45.03 -1.33
N GLY A 149 -13.49 -44.31 -0.61
CA GLY A 149 -14.27 -44.87 0.49
C GLY A 149 -15.26 -45.95 0.05
N THR A 150 -15.99 -45.69 -1.04
CA THR A 150 -16.91 -46.67 -1.64
C THR A 150 -16.15 -47.85 -2.24
N GLU A 151 -15.01 -47.62 -2.90
CA GLU A 151 -14.12 -48.69 -3.39
C GLU A 151 -13.65 -49.59 -2.23
N LEU A 152 -13.23 -49.00 -1.11
CA LEU A 152 -12.83 -49.78 0.07
C LEU A 152 -13.96 -50.65 0.60
N ASP A 153 -15.16 -50.10 0.76
CA ASP A 153 -16.29 -50.84 1.31
C ASP A 153 -16.66 -52.03 0.39
N ALA A 154 -16.55 -51.88 -0.94
CA ALA A 154 -16.70 -52.98 -1.88
C ALA A 154 -15.61 -54.05 -1.74
N LEU A 155 -14.34 -53.65 -1.55
CA LEU A 155 -13.23 -54.59 -1.33
C LEU A 155 -13.37 -55.37 -0.02
N VAL A 156 -13.89 -54.74 1.03
CA VAL A 156 -14.18 -55.40 2.32
C VAL A 156 -15.20 -56.51 2.14
N GLU A 157 -16.29 -56.24 1.41
CA GLU A 157 -17.32 -57.25 1.16
C GLU A 157 -16.83 -58.36 0.22
N ALA A 158 -16.06 -58.02 -0.82
CA ALA A 158 -15.45 -59.00 -1.71
C ALA A 158 -14.45 -59.94 -0.99
N PHE A 159 -13.61 -59.40 -0.09
CA PHE A 159 -12.66 -60.19 0.68
C PHE A 159 -13.37 -61.16 1.64
N LYS A 160 -14.46 -60.71 2.29
CA LYS A 160 -15.28 -61.58 3.15
C LYS A 160 -15.98 -62.69 2.35
N ALA A 161 -16.41 -62.40 1.12
CA ALA A 161 -17.12 -63.35 0.29
C ALA A 161 -16.24 -64.54 -0.15
N ILE A 162 -14.93 -64.33 -0.34
CA ILE A 162 -13.97 -65.43 -0.62
C ILE A 162 -13.90 -66.41 0.57
N GLY A 163 -13.90 -65.90 1.79
CA GLY A 163 -13.83 -66.72 3.00
C GLY A 163 -12.44 -67.34 3.25
N SER A 164 -12.43 -68.53 3.87
CA SER A 164 -11.19 -69.22 4.28
C SER A 164 -10.58 -70.01 3.12
N VAL A 165 -9.26 -69.94 2.97
CA VAL A 165 -8.51 -70.70 1.96
C VAL A 165 -8.08 -72.09 2.46
N GLY A 166 -8.58 -72.55 3.62
CA GLY A 166 -8.23 -73.85 4.19
C GLY A 166 -6.86 -73.92 4.87
N ASP A 167 -6.13 -72.80 4.91
CA ASP A 167 -4.87 -72.64 5.65
C ASP A 167 -5.06 -71.52 6.68
N ARG A 168 -5.09 -71.91 7.96
CA ARG A 168 -5.36 -71.00 9.08
C ARG A 168 -4.28 -69.93 9.24
N GLU A 169 -3.01 -70.27 8.99
CA GLU A 169 -1.92 -69.31 9.12
C GLU A 169 -1.99 -68.28 8.00
N ARG A 170 -2.19 -68.74 6.76
CA ARG A 170 -2.38 -67.86 5.60
C ARG A 170 -3.61 -66.97 5.75
N ASP A 171 -4.72 -67.53 6.22
CA ASP A 171 -5.97 -66.80 6.48
C ASP A 171 -5.73 -65.63 7.43
N GLN A 172 -5.01 -65.88 8.54
CA GLN A 172 -4.68 -64.88 9.54
C GLN A 172 -3.74 -63.81 8.97
N GLN A 173 -2.67 -64.20 8.28
CA GLN A 173 -1.72 -63.27 7.66
C GLN A 173 -2.40 -62.32 6.66
N GLN A 174 -3.22 -62.86 5.75
CA GLN A 174 -3.93 -62.06 4.76
C GLN A 174 -4.99 -61.15 5.41
N TRP A 175 -5.68 -61.64 6.44
CA TRP A 175 -6.65 -60.83 7.18
C TRP A 175 -5.99 -59.67 7.92
N ASP A 176 -4.87 -59.93 8.61
CA ASP A 176 -4.13 -58.89 9.33
C ASP A 176 -3.59 -57.83 8.37
N ALA A 177 -2.99 -58.24 7.25
CA ALA A 177 -2.51 -57.32 6.21
C ALA A 177 -3.65 -56.47 5.62
N PHE A 178 -4.80 -57.09 5.34
CA PHE A 178 -5.98 -56.38 4.86
C PHE A 178 -6.45 -55.33 5.88
N LYS A 179 -6.59 -55.72 7.16
CA LYS A 179 -7.04 -54.84 8.23
C LYS A 179 -6.05 -53.72 8.54
N GLU A 180 -4.76 -53.96 8.40
CA GLU A 180 -3.73 -52.92 8.53
C GLU A 180 -3.94 -51.82 7.50
N HIS A 181 -4.05 -52.17 6.22
CA HIS A 181 -4.25 -51.20 5.15
C HIS A 181 -5.62 -50.52 5.21
N GLU A 182 -6.68 -51.22 5.63
CA GLU A 182 -7.99 -50.62 5.89
C GLU A 182 -7.91 -49.55 7.00
N ARG A 183 -7.26 -49.87 8.13
CA ARG A 183 -7.07 -48.93 9.24
C ARG A 183 -6.26 -47.72 8.79
N ALA A 184 -5.19 -47.93 8.03
CA ALA A 184 -4.36 -46.86 7.49
C ALA A 184 -5.17 -45.91 6.59
N PHE A 185 -5.98 -46.45 5.66
CA PHE A 185 -6.87 -45.64 4.83
C PHE A 185 -7.88 -44.85 5.67
N ARG A 186 -8.59 -45.50 6.59
CA ARG A 186 -9.61 -44.84 7.43
C ARG A 186 -9.00 -43.76 8.33
N ALA A 187 -7.78 -43.98 8.84
CA ALA A 187 -7.04 -42.99 9.61
C ALA A 187 -6.68 -41.75 8.77
N LYS A 188 -6.08 -41.94 7.58
CA LYS A 188 -5.75 -40.82 6.66
C LYS A 188 -7.00 -40.06 6.24
N ARG A 189 -8.09 -40.76 5.89
CA ARG A 189 -9.37 -40.13 5.53
C ARG A 189 -9.93 -39.29 6.67
N LYS A 190 -9.91 -39.82 7.90
CA LYS A 190 -10.36 -39.10 9.10
C LYS A 190 -9.50 -37.85 9.32
N GLN A 191 -8.19 -37.96 9.19
CA GLN A 191 -7.26 -36.84 9.31
C GLN A 191 -7.55 -35.75 8.27
N HIS A 192 -7.72 -36.12 6.99
CA HIS A 192 -8.03 -35.16 5.93
C HIS A 192 -9.30 -34.34 6.23
N TYR A 193 -10.40 -34.99 6.61
CA TYR A 193 -11.62 -34.25 6.94
C TYR A 193 -11.50 -33.41 8.21
N ALA A 194 -10.69 -33.85 9.18
CA ALA A 194 -10.39 -33.03 10.37
C ALA A 194 -9.56 -31.79 10.01
N GLU A 195 -8.59 -31.91 9.10
CA GLU A 195 -7.79 -30.78 8.57
C GLU A 195 -8.67 -29.80 7.79
N VAL A 196 -9.53 -30.30 6.89
CA VAL A 196 -10.48 -29.47 6.13
C VAL A 196 -11.43 -28.71 7.07
N GLU A 197 -11.97 -29.38 8.08
CA GLU A 197 -12.84 -28.72 9.07
C GLU A 197 -12.06 -27.69 9.91
N ALA A 198 -10.82 -27.99 10.30
CA ALA A 198 -9.97 -27.03 11.01
C ALA A 198 -9.67 -25.79 10.15
N GLU A 199 -9.42 -25.96 8.85
CA GLU A 199 -9.29 -24.83 7.91
C GLU A 199 -10.59 -24.01 7.85
N PHE A 200 -11.76 -24.66 7.78
CA PHE A 200 -13.05 -23.96 7.79
C PHE A 200 -13.26 -23.18 9.09
N VAL A 201 -12.93 -23.76 10.25
CA VAL A 201 -13.00 -23.06 11.54
C VAL A 201 -12.05 -21.84 11.57
N ASN A 202 -10.82 -21.98 11.09
CA ASN A 202 -9.86 -20.88 11.03
C ASN A 202 -10.32 -19.75 10.10
N ARG A 203 -10.86 -20.09 8.91
CA ARG A 203 -11.43 -19.11 7.97
C ARG A 203 -12.66 -18.42 8.55
N ALA A 204 -13.53 -19.16 9.25
CA ALA A 204 -14.70 -18.59 9.92
C ALA A 204 -14.27 -17.60 11.01
N ALA A 205 -13.28 -17.94 11.83
CA ALA A 205 -12.73 -17.04 12.85
C ALA A 205 -12.12 -15.76 12.25
N ALA A 206 -11.40 -15.87 11.13
CA ALA A 206 -10.88 -14.70 10.42
C ALA A 206 -12.01 -13.81 9.87
N LYS A 207 -13.08 -14.40 9.32
CA LYS A 207 -14.26 -13.66 8.87
C LYS A 207 -15.04 -13.00 10.02
N GLU A 208 -15.12 -13.67 11.16
CA GLU A 208 -15.72 -13.12 12.39
C GLU A 208 -14.99 -11.83 12.82
N GLN A 209 -13.65 -11.83 12.79
CA GLN A 209 -12.87 -10.62 13.06
C GLN A 209 -13.17 -9.48 12.07
N LEU A 210 -13.39 -9.79 10.79
CA LEU A 210 -13.79 -8.78 9.81
C LEU A 210 -15.20 -8.21 10.09
N CYS A 211 -16.14 -9.03 10.56
CA CYS A 211 -17.46 -8.58 11.00
C CYS A 211 -17.34 -7.60 12.17
N GLU A 212 -16.61 -7.99 13.23
CA GLU A 212 -16.40 -7.14 14.41
C GLU A 212 -15.70 -5.82 14.07
N GLU A 213 -14.76 -5.84 13.13
CA GLU A 213 -14.09 -4.63 12.68
C GLU A 213 -15.03 -3.75 11.85
N ALA A 214 -15.82 -4.33 10.93
CA ALA A 214 -16.81 -3.59 10.14
C ALA A 214 -17.86 -2.92 11.03
N GLU A 215 -18.31 -3.60 12.08
CA GLU A 215 -19.23 -3.06 13.08
C GLU A 215 -18.62 -1.87 13.82
N ARG A 216 -17.36 -1.98 14.27
CA ARG A 216 -16.64 -0.88 14.93
C ARG A 216 -16.44 0.35 14.05
N LEU A 217 -16.23 0.15 12.74
CA LEU A 217 -16.16 1.28 11.79
C LEU A 217 -17.48 2.06 11.70
N GLY A 218 -18.59 1.44 12.10
CA GLY A 218 -19.90 2.08 12.24
C GLY A 218 -19.88 3.29 13.18
N ASP A 219 -18.99 3.31 14.17
CA ASP A 219 -18.89 4.37 15.19
C ASP A 219 -17.63 5.25 15.05
N ASP A 220 -16.77 5.00 14.07
CA ASP A 220 -15.52 5.73 13.90
C ASP A 220 -15.77 7.23 13.58
N GLU A 221 -15.10 8.14 14.28
CA GLU A 221 -15.21 9.59 14.05
C GLU A 221 -14.49 10.03 12.76
N ASP A 222 -13.40 9.35 12.39
CA ASP A 222 -12.67 9.65 11.16
C ASP A 222 -13.31 8.90 9.98
N MET A 223 -14.31 9.54 9.39
CA MET A 223 -15.03 9.01 8.24
C MET A 223 -14.12 8.72 7.03
N LYS A 224 -12.99 9.42 6.85
CA LYS A 224 -12.06 9.16 5.73
C LYS A 224 -11.30 7.85 5.97
N ARG A 225 -10.74 7.68 7.17
CA ARG A 225 -10.09 6.44 7.58
C ARG A 225 -11.07 5.27 7.52
N ALA A 226 -12.26 5.45 8.08
CA ALA A 226 -13.28 4.40 8.11
C ALA A 226 -13.70 3.94 6.71
N ASN A 227 -13.82 4.87 5.76
CA ASN A 227 -14.11 4.55 4.36
C ASN A 227 -13.03 3.70 3.68
N LEU A 228 -11.76 4.05 3.91
CA LEU A 228 -10.65 3.27 3.39
C LEU A 228 -10.66 1.87 4.00
N ARG A 229 -10.79 1.79 5.33
CA ARG A 229 -10.75 0.53 6.07
C ARG A 229 -11.90 -0.39 5.68
N MET A 230 -13.11 0.13 5.53
CA MET A 230 -14.28 -0.66 5.11
C MET A 230 -14.08 -1.30 3.72
N ARG A 231 -13.33 -0.64 2.82
CA ARG A 231 -12.97 -1.20 1.51
C ARG A 231 -11.98 -2.35 1.65
N GLU A 232 -10.93 -2.15 2.46
CA GLU A 232 -9.93 -3.18 2.76
C GLU A 232 -10.55 -4.42 3.40
N LEU A 233 -11.53 -4.26 4.29
CA LEU A 233 -12.24 -5.40 4.89
C LEU A 233 -12.95 -6.25 3.84
N MET A 234 -13.57 -5.63 2.83
CA MET A 234 -14.20 -6.38 1.74
C MET A 234 -13.17 -7.11 0.88
N ASP A 235 -12.00 -6.51 0.66
CA ASP A 235 -10.93 -7.17 -0.09
C ASP A 235 -10.35 -8.36 0.71
N HIS A 236 -10.14 -8.19 2.02
CA HIS A 236 -9.74 -9.26 2.94
C HIS A 236 -10.78 -10.38 3.01
N TRP A 237 -12.07 -10.04 3.06
CA TRP A 237 -13.16 -11.01 3.04
C TRP A 237 -13.08 -11.95 1.83
N LYS A 238 -12.81 -11.39 0.64
CA LYS A 238 -12.65 -12.17 -0.60
C LYS A 238 -11.42 -13.09 -0.57
N GLN A 239 -10.36 -12.71 0.15
CA GLN A 239 -9.11 -13.47 0.21
C GLN A 239 -9.17 -14.67 1.16
N ILE A 240 -9.99 -14.64 2.23
CA ILE A 240 -10.07 -15.73 3.22
C ILE A 240 -10.61 -17.04 2.60
N GLY A 241 -11.51 -16.93 1.61
CA GLY A 241 -12.13 -18.09 0.97
C GLY A 241 -13.31 -18.68 1.76
N PHE A 242 -13.73 -19.90 1.40
CA PHE A 242 -14.95 -20.54 1.92
C PHE A 242 -14.71 -21.20 3.29
N ALA A 243 -15.61 -20.95 4.25
CA ALA A 243 -15.54 -21.48 5.63
C ALA A 243 -16.67 -22.46 5.98
N GLY A 244 -17.31 -23.05 4.96
CA GLY A 244 -18.50 -23.89 5.13
C GLY A 244 -19.80 -23.08 4.97
N LYS A 245 -20.81 -23.70 4.36
CA LYS A 245 -21.99 -22.98 3.84
C LYS A 245 -22.75 -22.23 4.93
N GLU A 246 -23.12 -22.92 6.00
CA GLU A 246 -23.93 -22.35 7.08
C GLU A 246 -23.21 -21.19 7.79
N ARG A 247 -21.91 -21.34 8.06
CA ARG A 247 -21.08 -20.30 8.69
C ARG A 247 -20.88 -19.10 7.75
N ASP A 248 -20.56 -19.35 6.49
CA ASP A 248 -20.39 -18.28 5.49
C ASP A 248 -21.67 -17.49 5.28
N ASP A 249 -22.83 -18.14 5.18
CA ASP A 249 -24.12 -17.48 5.00
C ASP A 249 -24.42 -16.54 6.19
N ALA A 250 -24.22 -17.01 7.42
CA ALA A 250 -24.44 -16.21 8.63
C ALA A 250 -23.45 -15.04 8.75
N LEU A 251 -22.15 -15.30 8.57
CA LEU A 251 -21.10 -14.28 8.66
C LEU A 251 -21.26 -13.24 7.55
N TRP A 252 -21.64 -13.66 6.34
CA TRP A 252 -21.87 -12.75 5.21
C TRP A 252 -23.05 -11.83 5.45
N ALA A 253 -24.15 -12.36 6.01
CA ALA A 253 -25.30 -11.55 6.39
C ALA A 253 -24.91 -10.49 7.44
N ARG A 254 -24.14 -10.87 8.46
CA ARG A 254 -23.64 -9.94 9.49
C ARG A 254 -22.71 -8.87 8.92
N PHE A 255 -21.74 -9.27 8.11
CA PHE A 255 -20.79 -8.36 7.48
C PHE A 255 -21.49 -7.34 6.57
N ASN A 256 -22.47 -7.79 5.76
CA ASN A 256 -23.23 -6.86 4.93
C ASN A 256 -24.15 -5.96 5.73
N ALA A 257 -24.77 -6.43 6.80
CA ALA A 257 -25.56 -5.56 7.68
C ALA A 257 -24.73 -4.40 8.22
N ALA A 258 -23.49 -4.68 8.67
CA ALA A 258 -22.55 -3.63 9.10
C ALA A 258 -22.16 -2.68 7.95
N ARG A 259 -21.91 -3.22 6.74
CA ARG A 259 -21.59 -2.41 5.54
C ARG A 259 -22.73 -1.51 5.10
N ASP A 260 -23.96 -2.02 5.15
CA ASP A 260 -25.16 -1.28 4.76
C ASP A 260 -25.40 -0.15 5.76
N ALA A 261 -25.31 -0.42 7.06
CA ALA A 261 -25.40 0.60 8.10
C ALA A 261 -24.31 1.68 7.93
N PHE A 262 -23.06 1.28 7.68
CA PHE A 262 -21.98 2.22 7.37
C PHE A 262 -22.27 3.03 6.08
N GLY A 263 -22.84 2.40 5.06
CA GLY A 263 -23.23 3.03 3.80
C GLY A 263 -24.29 4.13 3.97
N VAL A 264 -25.27 3.91 4.85
CA VAL A 264 -26.28 4.91 5.22
C VAL A 264 -25.61 6.10 5.92
N ARG A 265 -24.84 5.85 7.00
CA ARG A 265 -24.12 6.90 7.74
C ARG A 265 -23.19 7.72 6.85
N ARG A 266 -22.46 7.06 5.93
CA ARG A 266 -21.59 7.72 4.96
C ARG A 266 -22.38 8.63 4.01
N THR A 267 -23.55 8.19 3.57
CA THR A 267 -24.42 9.00 2.71
C THR A 267 -24.88 10.26 3.43
N GLU A 268 -25.29 10.14 4.69
CA GLU A 268 -25.68 11.28 5.53
C GLU A 268 -24.50 12.24 5.75
N TRP A 269 -23.31 11.71 6.03
CA TRP A 269 -22.09 12.52 6.14
C TRP A 269 -21.77 13.28 4.85
N TYR A 270 -21.90 12.64 3.68
CA TYR A 270 -21.75 13.31 2.39
C TYR A 270 -22.77 14.43 2.19
N GLN A 271 -24.03 14.23 2.59
CA GLN A 271 -25.07 15.26 2.49
C GLN A 271 -24.78 16.46 3.41
N GLN A 272 -24.32 16.22 4.65
CA GLN A 272 -23.92 17.29 5.57
C GLN A 272 -22.73 18.10 5.04
N ASN A 273 -21.74 17.41 4.47
CA ASN A 273 -20.60 18.04 3.83
C ASN A 273 -20.99 18.82 2.58
N ALA A 274 -21.92 18.29 1.77
CA ALA A 274 -22.47 18.98 0.60
C ALA A 274 -23.16 20.29 1.02
N ALA A 275 -23.97 20.26 2.08
CA ALA A 275 -24.63 21.45 2.62
C ALA A 275 -23.60 22.49 3.09
N THR A 276 -22.61 22.07 3.90
CA THR A 276 -21.55 22.96 4.39
C THR A 276 -20.72 23.56 3.24
N LYS A 277 -20.38 22.76 2.23
CA LYS A 277 -19.67 23.25 1.03
C LYS A 277 -20.55 24.15 0.16
N GLY A 278 -21.85 23.89 0.10
CA GLY A 278 -22.85 24.77 -0.50
C GLY A 278 -22.80 26.16 0.12
N GLU A 279 -22.88 26.25 1.44
CA GLU A 279 -22.78 27.53 2.16
C GLU A 279 -21.44 28.25 1.90
N ILE A 280 -20.34 27.50 1.81
CA ILE A 280 -19.02 28.07 1.50
C ILE A 280 -18.99 28.64 0.08
N ALA A 281 -19.57 27.92 -0.89
CA ALA A 281 -19.69 28.38 -2.27
C ALA A 281 -20.58 29.64 -2.35
N ASP A 282 -21.73 29.65 -1.67
CA ASP A 282 -22.63 30.81 -1.61
C ASP A 282 -21.91 32.03 -1.00
N GLN A 283 -21.18 31.83 0.11
CA GLN A 283 -20.38 32.90 0.73
C GLN A 283 -19.29 33.41 -0.21
N ALA A 284 -18.61 32.52 -0.95
CA ALA A 284 -17.60 32.91 -1.94
C ALA A 284 -18.21 33.70 -3.10
N GLU A 285 -19.38 33.28 -3.60
CA GLU A 285 -20.13 33.99 -4.64
C GLU A 285 -20.56 35.38 -4.17
N HIS A 286 -20.97 35.55 -2.91
CA HIS A 286 -21.24 36.88 -2.35
C HIS A 286 -20.01 37.81 -2.35
N LEU A 287 -18.79 37.28 -2.23
CA LEU A 287 -17.56 38.09 -2.33
C LEU A 287 -17.33 38.63 -3.76
N MET A 288 -17.95 38.03 -4.78
CA MET A 288 -17.90 38.55 -6.14
C MET A 288 -18.55 39.94 -6.26
N ALA A 289 -19.59 40.20 -5.48
CA ALA A 289 -20.31 41.49 -5.48
C ALA A 289 -19.68 42.55 -4.56
N MET A 290 -18.66 42.20 -3.76
CA MET A 290 -18.04 43.12 -2.81
C MET A 290 -17.13 44.12 -3.55
N GLU A 291 -17.37 45.42 -3.35
CA GLU A 291 -16.58 46.51 -3.94
C GLU A 291 -15.17 46.60 -3.38
N ASP A 292 -15.01 46.40 -2.06
CA ASP A 292 -13.69 46.33 -1.44
C ASP A 292 -13.02 44.99 -1.80
N VAL A 293 -12.28 45.03 -2.90
CA VAL A 293 -11.56 43.88 -3.45
C VAL A 293 -10.53 43.31 -2.46
N ALA A 294 -9.89 44.15 -1.64
CA ALA A 294 -8.90 43.69 -0.66
C ALA A 294 -9.58 42.96 0.50
N ALA A 295 -10.71 43.48 0.99
CA ALA A 295 -11.52 42.78 1.98
C ALA A 295 -12.10 41.46 1.44
N ALA A 296 -12.57 41.46 0.19
CA ALA A 296 -13.05 40.25 -0.48
C ALA A 296 -11.97 39.17 -0.56
N GLN A 297 -10.75 39.53 -1.00
CA GLN A 297 -9.62 38.61 -1.07
C GLN A 297 -9.23 38.04 0.31
N ASN A 298 -9.24 38.88 1.35
CA ASN A 298 -8.93 38.44 2.71
C ASN A 298 -9.98 37.48 3.27
N LYS A 299 -11.27 37.70 2.95
CA LYS A 299 -12.38 36.80 3.33
C LYS A 299 -12.38 35.48 2.54
N MET A 300 -11.80 35.43 1.34
CA MET A 300 -11.71 34.21 0.54
C MET A 300 -10.79 33.14 1.15
N LYS A 301 -9.73 33.54 1.86
CA LYS A 301 -8.77 32.61 2.49
C LYS A 301 -9.39 31.68 3.54
N PRO A 302 -10.12 32.16 4.56
CA PRO A 302 -10.77 31.28 5.54
C PRO A 302 -11.83 30.37 4.92
N LEU A 303 -12.52 30.81 3.86
CA LEU A 303 -13.47 29.95 3.13
C LEU A 303 -12.77 28.75 2.47
N MET A 304 -11.62 28.97 1.84
CA MET A 304 -10.80 27.87 1.29
C MET A 304 -10.30 26.92 2.38
N GLN A 305 -9.97 27.43 3.56
CA GLN A 305 -9.56 26.58 4.69
C GLN A 305 -10.73 25.72 5.18
N LYS A 306 -11.90 26.33 5.42
CA LYS A 306 -13.12 25.61 5.81
C LYS A 306 -13.52 24.56 4.76
N TRP A 307 -13.35 24.87 3.47
CA TRP A 307 -13.59 23.93 2.37
C TRP A 307 -12.75 22.67 2.49
N LYS A 308 -11.45 22.81 2.78
CA LYS A 308 -10.52 21.68 2.95
C LYS A 308 -10.85 20.84 4.18
N GLU A 309 -11.25 21.48 5.27
CA GLU A 309 -11.56 20.83 6.55
C GLU A 309 -12.87 20.03 6.50
N THR A 310 -13.87 20.51 5.75
CA THR A 310 -15.21 19.87 5.64
C THR A 310 -15.14 18.42 5.13
N GLY A 311 -14.13 18.07 4.32
CA GLY A 311 -14.01 16.71 3.75
C GLY A 311 -14.70 16.55 2.40
N SER A 312 -15.02 15.33 1.99
CA SER A 312 -15.66 15.06 0.68
C SER A 312 -17.18 15.08 0.84
N ALA A 313 -17.90 15.57 -0.16
CA ALA A 313 -19.36 15.55 -0.25
C ALA A 313 -19.87 14.45 -1.22
N GLY A 314 -18.98 13.53 -1.63
CA GLY A 314 -19.24 12.61 -2.73
C GLY A 314 -18.85 13.24 -4.07
N LYS A 315 -18.45 12.42 -5.04
CA LYS A 315 -17.80 12.87 -6.28
C LYS A 315 -18.61 13.93 -7.04
N GLU A 316 -19.88 13.65 -7.29
CA GLU A 316 -20.74 14.53 -8.10
C GLU A 316 -20.99 15.88 -7.43
N ALA A 317 -21.28 15.89 -6.12
CA ALA A 317 -21.48 17.12 -5.36
C ALA A 317 -20.17 17.91 -5.19
N ASP A 318 -19.04 17.22 -4.92
CA ASP A 318 -17.73 17.83 -4.83
C ASP A 318 -17.36 18.54 -6.13
N ASP A 319 -17.52 17.89 -7.28
CA ASP A 319 -17.21 18.46 -8.59
C ASP A 319 -18.05 19.71 -8.87
N ALA A 320 -19.38 19.62 -8.69
CA ALA A 320 -20.29 20.74 -8.93
C ALA A 320 -20.04 21.95 -8.02
N LEU A 321 -19.90 21.70 -6.71
CA LEU A 321 -19.65 22.76 -5.74
C LEU A 321 -18.25 23.36 -5.91
N TRP A 322 -17.25 22.55 -6.25
CA TRP A 322 -15.89 23.04 -6.48
C TRP A 322 -15.83 23.97 -7.69
N THR A 323 -16.54 23.65 -8.78
CA THR A 323 -16.64 24.54 -9.95
C THR A 323 -17.19 25.92 -9.54
N ARG A 324 -18.27 25.96 -8.74
CA ARG A 324 -18.85 27.21 -8.23
C ARG A 324 -17.87 28.00 -7.37
N PHE A 325 -17.33 27.36 -6.33
CA PHE A 325 -16.38 27.99 -5.41
C PHE A 325 -15.14 28.50 -6.16
N ARG A 326 -14.61 27.72 -7.10
CA ARG A 326 -13.42 28.08 -7.87
C ARG A 326 -13.69 29.25 -8.81
N ALA A 327 -14.85 29.30 -9.46
CA ALA A 327 -15.24 30.44 -10.30
C ALA A 327 -15.29 31.74 -9.49
N ALA A 328 -15.90 31.71 -8.29
CA ALA A 328 -15.94 32.86 -7.39
C ALA A 328 -14.55 33.27 -6.90
N GLN A 329 -13.71 32.29 -6.58
CA GLN A 329 -12.32 32.52 -6.21
C GLN A 329 -11.56 33.21 -7.35
N ASP A 330 -11.61 32.67 -8.56
CA ASP A 330 -10.92 33.20 -9.73
C ASP A 330 -11.37 34.63 -10.06
N ASP A 331 -12.66 34.96 -9.92
CA ASP A 331 -13.17 36.33 -10.05
C ASP A 331 -12.53 37.30 -9.04
N VAL A 332 -12.59 36.98 -7.75
CA VAL A 332 -12.05 37.84 -6.68
C VAL A 332 -10.55 38.07 -6.87
N TYR A 333 -9.79 37.02 -7.20
CA TYR A 333 -8.34 37.15 -7.44
C TYR A 333 -8.03 37.91 -8.73
N LYS A 334 -8.82 37.75 -9.79
CA LYS A 334 -8.67 38.54 -11.03
C LYS A 334 -8.90 40.02 -10.77
N ARG A 335 -9.97 40.40 -10.06
CA ARG A 335 -10.22 41.80 -9.66
C ARG A 335 -9.10 42.33 -8.76
N SER A 336 -8.63 41.52 -7.80
CA SER A 336 -7.52 41.89 -6.90
C SER A 336 -6.25 42.19 -7.68
N ARG A 337 -5.96 41.40 -8.71
CA ARG A 337 -4.81 41.61 -9.58
C ARG A 337 -4.92 42.93 -10.35
N VAL A 338 -6.09 43.27 -10.90
CA VAL A 338 -6.30 44.55 -11.59
C VAL A 338 -6.04 45.74 -10.65
N VAL A 339 -6.56 45.71 -9.43
CA VAL A 339 -6.33 46.79 -8.44
C VAL A 339 -4.86 46.86 -8.03
N PHE A 340 -4.21 45.72 -7.85
CA PHE A 340 -2.79 45.66 -7.54
C PHE A 340 -1.93 46.25 -8.67
N ASP A 341 -2.17 45.83 -9.92
CA ASP A 341 -1.44 46.27 -11.10
C ASP A 341 -1.64 47.79 -11.33
N ALA A 342 -2.87 48.30 -11.18
CA ALA A 342 -3.15 49.73 -11.27
C ALA A 342 -2.40 50.54 -10.19
N ARG A 343 -2.38 50.05 -8.95
CA ARG A 343 -1.62 50.68 -7.86
C ARG A 343 -0.10 50.61 -8.09
N GLN A 344 0.41 49.57 -8.73
CA GLN A 344 1.83 49.50 -9.12
C GLN A 344 2.14 50.53 -10.19
N GLN A 345 1.31 50.62 -11.24
CA GLN A 345 1.47 51.59 -12.31
C GLN A 345 1.41 53.03 -11.79
N GLU A 346 0.50 53.34 -10.85
CA GLU A 346 0.44 54.64 -10.18
C GLU A 346 1.76 54.95 -9.44
N ARG A 347 2.31 53.97 -8.71
CA ARG A 347 3.60 54.12 -8.03
C ARG A 347 4.75 54.36 -9.01
N GLU A 348 4.79 53.65 -10.13
CA GLU A 348 5.80 53.83 -11.18
C GLU A 348 5.68 55.21 -11.85
N SER A 349 4.46 55.67 -12.11
CA SER A 349 4.21 57.02 -12.64
C SER A 349 4.66 58.10 -11.65
N ASN A 350 4.33 57.95 -10.36
CA ASN A 350 4.81 58.83 -9.30
C ASN A 350 6.34 58.83 -9.19
N PHE A 351 6.99 57.68 -9.36
CA PHE A 351 8.44 57.56 -9.36
C PHE A 351 9.06 58.35 -10.53
N ALA A 352 8.51 58.20 -11.75
CA ALA A 352 8.96 58.96 -12.92
C ALA A 352 8.75 60.47 -12.75
N ALA A 353 7.61 60.89 -12.18
CA ALA A 353 7.33 62.29 -11.88
C ALA A 353 8.35 62.87 -10.89
N ARG A 354 8.67 62.16 -9.80
CA ARG A 354 9.72 62.56 -8.85
C ARG A 354 11.08 62.65 -9.53
N GLN A 355 11.41 61.71 -10.40
CA GLN A 355 12.66 61.74 -11.16
C GLN A 355 12.76 63.00 -12.03
N SER A 356 11.68 63.39 -12.70
CA SER A 356 11.63 64.62 -13.50
C SER A 356 11.86 65.87 -12.65
N LEU A 357 11.31 65.94 -11.43
CA LEU A 357 11.55 67.07 -10.52
C LEU A 357 13.02 67.18 -10.09
N ILE A 358 13.70 66.04 -9.90
CA ILE A 358 15.14 66.01 -9.60
C ILE A 358 15.93 66.58 -10.78
N HIS A 359 15.70 66.08 -11.99
CA HIS A 359 16.39 66.59 -13.19
C HIS A 359 16.10 68.07 -13.43
N GLU A 360 14.86 68.52 -13.20
CA GLU A 360 14.52 69.93 -13.31
C GLU A 360 15.28 70.76 -12.27
N ALA A 361 15.32 70.32 -11.01
CA ALA A 361 16.09 70.99 -9.97
C ALA A 361 17.59 71.05 -10.31
N GLU A 362 18.15 69.99 -10.90
CA GLU A 362 19.55 69.97 -11.33
C GLU A 362 19.84 71.02 -12.41
N SER A 363 18.90 71.21 -13.34
CA SER A 363 19.01 72.23 -14.39
C SER A 363 19.04 73.68 -13.87
N LEU A 364 18.56 73.91 -12.63
CA LEU A 364 18.56 75.24 -12.01
C LEU A 364 19.95 75.65 -11.47
N LEU A 365 20.88 74.70 -11.28
CA LEU A 365 22.19 74.97 -10.69
C LEU A 365 23.06 75.93 -11.52
N GLY A 366 22.75 76.15 -12.80
CA GLY A 366 23.43 77.10 -13.68
C GLY A 366 22.69 78.43 -13.91
N GLN A 367 21.50 78.62 -13.34
CA GLN A 367 20.65 79.79 -13.62
C GLN A 367 20.89 80.95 -12.64
N ASP A 368 20.15 82.06 -12.83
CA ASP A 368 20.12 83.17 -11.87
C ASP A 368 19.62 82.70 -10.50
N SER A 369 20.33 83.07 -9.43
CA SER A 369 20.08 82.54 -8.10
C SER A 369 18.71 82.88 -7.53
N ARG A 370 18.13 84.04 -7.87
CA ARG A 370 16.80 84.42 -7.38
C ARG A 370 15.72 83.60 -8.10
N ALA A 371 15.84 83.47 -9.42
CA ALA A 371 14.94 82.64 -10.22
C ALA A 371 15.02 81.15 -9.82
N ALA A 372 16.25 80.61 -9.69
CA ALA A 372 16.51 79.23 -9.28
C ALA A 372 15.93 78.92 -7.88
N THR A 373 16.09 79.84 -6.92
CA THR A 373 15.56 79.68 -5.56
C THR A 373 14.02 79.65 -5.56
N ASN A 374 13.38 80.53 -6.33
CA ASN A 374 11.91 80.56 -6.43
C ASN A 374 11.38 79.28 -7.08
N ARG A 375 11.97 78.86 -8.21
CA ARG A 375 11.57 77.62 -8.89
C ARG A 375 11.82 76.39 -8.03
N CYS A 376 12.94 76.32 -7.31
CA CYS A 376 13.23 75.22 -6.39
C CYS A 376 12.16 75.09 -5.29
N LYS A 377 11.65 76.20 -4.74
CA LYS A 377 10.53 76.18 -3.79
C LYS A 377 9.24 75.63 -4.41
N GLU A 378 8.96 75.95 -5.66
CA GLU A 378 7.81 75.39 -6.41
C GLU A 378 7.98 73.88 -6.62
N LEU A 379 9.18 73.42 -7.00
CA LEU A 379 9.47 71.99 -7.15
C LEU A 379 9.31 71.23 -5.81
N GLN A 380 9.73 71.83 -4.69
CA GLN A 380 9.50 71.26 -3.35
C GLN A 380 8.00 71.15 -3.01
N GLN A 381 7.17 72.07 -3.49
CA GLN A 381 5.72 71.98 -3.32
C GLN A 381 5.12 70.86 -4.21
N GLN A 382 5.54 70.78 -5.47
CA GLN A 382 5.11 69.73 -6.40
C GLN A 382 5.50 68.33 -5.88
N TRP A 383 6.72 68.18 -5.34
CA TRP A 383 7.19 66.94 -4.72
C TRP A 383 6.25 66.40 -3.65
N LYS A 384 5.73 67.29 -2.79
CA LYS A 384 4.80 66.93 -1.70
C LYS A 384 3.43 66.49 -2.21
N GLN A 385 3.06 66.89 -3.43
CA GLN A 385 1.80 66.50 -4.05
C GLN A 385 1.89 65.13 -4.76
N ILE A 386 3.10 64.67 -5.09
CA ILE A 386 3.30 63.36 -5.71
C ILE A 386 3.07 62.25 -4.68
N GLY A 387 2.15 61.35 -5.02
CA GLY A 387 1.76 60.20 -4.21
C GLY A 387 2.88 59.18 -3.94
N PRO A 388 2.53 58.02 -3.38
CA PRO A 388 3.51 56.99 -3.02
C PRO A 388 4.26 56.45 -4.24
N VAL A 389 5.51 56.02 -4.02
CA VAL A 389 6.41 55.40 -5.01
C VAL A 389 6.85 54.01 -4.52
N PRO A 390 7.51 53.19 -5.35
CA PRO A 390 8.07 51.91 -4.89
C PRO A 390 9.02 52.12 -3.69
N ARG A 391 8.79 51.37 -2.61
CA ARG A 391 9.43 51.56 -1.30
C ARG A 391 10.96 51.59 -1.37
N GLU A 392 11.57 50.69 -2.14
CA GLU A 392 13.03 50.58 -2.24
C GLU A 392 13.68 51.81 -2.88
N GLN A 393 12.94 52.58 -3.67
CA GLN A 393 13.48 53.63 -4.52
C GLN A 393 13.13 55.05 -4.02
N GLY A 394 12.07 55.18 -3.21
CA GLY A 394 11.57 56.47 -2.74
C GLY A 394 12.55 57.26 -1.86
N ASP A 395 13.24 56.58 -0.94
CA ASP A 395 14.19 57.24 -0.03
C ASP A 395 15.39 57.80 -0.78
N LYS A 396 15.87 57.06 -1.79
CA LYS A 396 16.98 57.49 -2.65
C LYS A 396 16.63 58.77 -3.41
N GLN A 397 15.47 58.80 -4.08
CA GLN A 397 15.01 59.98 -4.81
C GLN A 397 14.85 61.20 -3.89
N TRP A 398 14.39 61.00 -2.65
CA TRP A 398 14.28 62.10 -1.68
C TRP A 398 15.65 62.69 -1.30
N LEU A 399 16.64 61.84 -1.03
CA LEU A 399 17.99 62.29 -0.71
C LEU A 399 18.62 63.05 -1.88
N GLU A 400 18.46 62.56 -3.10
CA GLU A 400 18.94 63.22 -4.32
C GLU A 400 18.27 64.58 -4.51
N PHE A 401 16.94 64.63 -4.45
CA PHE A 401 16.19 65.88 -4.58
C PHE A 401 16.59 66.92 -3.53
N ARG A 402 16.70 66.48 -2.27
CA ARG A 402 17.12 67.34 -1.16
C ARG A 402 18.54 67.87 -1.37
N ALA A 403 19.48 67.02 -1.77
CA ALA A 403 20.87 67.43 -2.03
C ALA A 403 20.96 68.46 -3.16
N VAL A 404 20.15 68.34 -4.21
CA VAL A 404 20.07 69.34 -5.29
C VAL A 404 19.48 70.65 -4.77
N CYS A 405 18.38 70.60 -4.01
CA CYS A 405 17.77 71.79 -3.41
C CYS A 405 18.75 72.51 -2.48
N ASP A 406 19.42 71.78 -1.59
CA ASP A 406 20.39 72.32 -0.64
C ASP A 406 21.53 73.03 -1.38
N ARG A 407 22.03 72.47 -2.49
CA ARG A 407 23.03 73.13 -3.35
C ARG A 407 22.53 74.44 -3.94
N ILE A 408 21.28 74.51 -4.42
CA ILE A 408 20.69 75.75 -4.95
C ILE A 408 20.62 76.83 -3.86
N PHE A 409 20.09 76.49 -2.68
CA PHE A 409 19.97 77.45 -1.58
C PHE A 409 21.33 77.88 -1.03
N GLN A 410 22.30 76.96 -0.90
CA GLN A 410 23.66 77.28 -0.48
C GLN A 410 24.36 78.20 -1.48
N ARG A 411 24.17 77.98 -2.80
CA ARG A 411 24.68 78.89 -3.83
C ARG A 411 24.08 80.29 -3.68
N ALA A 412 22.75 80.38 -3.55
CA ALA A 412 22.07 81.67 -3.36
C ALA A 412 22.52 82.39 -2.07
N GLN A 413 22.68 81.64 -0.98
CA GLN A 413 23.20 82.18 0.28
C GLN A 413 24.64 82.67 0.15
N SER A 414 25.50 81.91 -0.53
CA SER A 414 26.91 82.26 -0.74
C SER A 414 27.04 83.49 -1.65
N GLU A 415 26.26 83.56 -2.73
CA GLU A 415 26.19 84.74 -3.59
C GLU A 415 25.64 85.96 -2.84
N GLY A 416 24.63 85.78 -1.98
CA GLY A 416 24.11 86.83 -1.12
C GLY A 416 25.16 87.35 -0.13
N LYS A 417 25.87 86.45 0.56
CA LYS A 417 26.99 86.78 1.46
C LYS A 417 28.11 87.50 0.72
N ARG A 418 28.50 87.04 -0.47
CA ARG A 418 29.53 87.69 -1.28
C ARG A 418 29.10 89.11 -1.68
N LYS A 419 27.88 89.30 -2.18
CA LYS A 419 27.36 90.64 -2.52
C LYS A 419 27.34 91.57 -1.30
N LEU A 420 27.00 91.06 -0.12
CA LEU A 420 27.01 91.82 1.12
C LEU A 420 28.45 92.16 1.56
N GLN A 421 29.39 91.21 1.46
CA GLN A 421 30.80 91.42 1.76
C GLN A 421 31.45 92.41 0.80
N ASP A 422 31.17 92.30 -0.49
CA ASP A 422 31.63 93.24 -1.52
C ASP A 422 31.10 94.64 -1.22
N ALA A 423 29.79 94.78 -0.94
CA ALA A 423 29.18 96.05 -0.55
C ALA A 423 29.77 96.63 0.75
N ARG A 424 30.06 95.78 1.73
CA ARG A 424 30.73 96.16 2.98
C ARG A 424 32.16 96.64 2.72
N GLY A 425 32.95 95.91 1.92
CA GLY A 425 34.30 96.33 1.54
C GLY A 425 34.30 97.67 0.80
N HIS A 426 33.33 97.89 -0.10
CA HIS A 426 33.16 99.18 -0.77
C HIS A 426 32.82 100.31 0.22
N ALA A 427 31.98 100.04 1.23
CA ALA A 427 31.66 101.00 2.28
C ALA A 427 32.86 101.30 3.20
N GLU A 428 33.60 100.28 3.61
CA GLU A 428 34.83 100.41 4.41
C GLU A 428 35.92 101.21 3.68
N ASP A 429 36.11 100.98 2.38
CA ASP A 429 37.03 101.76 1.55
C ASP A 429 36.62 103.24 1.44
N GLN A 430 35.32 103.52 1.36
CA GLN A 430 34.80 104.91 1.36
C GLN A 430 34.99 105.58 2.72
N ILE A 431 34.71 104.88 3.82
CA ILE A 431 34.98 105.38 5.19
C ILE A 431 36.46 105.71 5.33
N ARG A 432 37.37 104.81 4.91
CA ARG A 432 38.82 105.05 4.97
C ARG A 432 39.25 106.31 4.21
N LYS A 433 38.70 106.53 3.00
CA LYS A 433 38.96 107.75 2.22
C LYS A 433 38.48 109.00 2.94
N LEU A 434 37.24 108.98 3.44
CA LEU A 434 36.66 110.12 4.15
C LEU A 434 37.41 110.42 5.46
N SER A 435 37.85 109.40 6.20
CA SER A 435 38.69 109.56 7.39
C SER A 435 40.03 110.22 7.05
N ALA A 436 40.70 109.80 5.97
CA ALA A 436 41.95 110.44 5.55
C ALA A 436 41.75 111.93 5.16
N GLU A 437 40.63 112.26 4.53
CA GLU A 437 40.27 113.65 4.24
C GLU A 437 39.90 114.45 5.51
N ILE A 438 39.29 113.81 6.52
CA ILE A 438 39.06 114.42 7.84
C ILE A 438 40.40 114.75 8.49
N ASP A 439 41.34 113.80 8.56
CA ASP A 439 42.68 114.04 9.13
C ASP A 439 43.42 115.19 8.42
N GLU A 440 43.24 115.33 7.10
CA GLU A 440 43.79 116.43 6.33
C GLU A 440 43.14 117.77 6.70
N HIS A 441 41.81 117.80 6.84
CA HIS A 441 41.09 118.98 7.29
C HIS A 441 41.45 119.35 8.74
N GLU A 442 41.62 118.39 9.64
CA GLU A 442 42.07 118.61 11.01
C GLU A 442 43.49 119.20 11.05
N ARG A 443 44.42 118.67 10.24
CA ARG A 443 45.76 119.26 10.09
C ARG A 443 45.72 120.69 9.59
N LYS A 444 44.83 121.00 8.63
CA LYS A 444 44.62 122.37 8.14
C LYS A 444 44.05 123.28 9.22
N ILE A 445 43.05 122.81 9.98
CA ILE A 445 42.49 123.54 11.12
C ILE A 445 43.58 123.82 12.16
N ALA A 446 44.35 122.82 12.58
CA ALA A 446 45.43 123.00 13.56
C ALA A 446 46.50 123.98 13.06
N HIS A 447 46.83 123.94 11.76
CA HIS A 447 47.72 124.92 11.14
C HIS A 447 47.13 126.34 11.20
N TRP A 448 45.87 126.51 10.80
CA TRP A 448 45.19 127.82 10.84
C TRP A 448 44.99 128.35 12.27
N GLU A 449 44.67 127.49 13.23
CA GLU A 449 44.57 127.84 14.65
C GLU A 449 45.95 128.24 15.20
N GLY A 450 47.03 127.56 14.79
CA GLY A 450 48.40 127.95 15.11
C GLY A 450 48.79 129.31 14.51
N VAL A 451 48.36 129.60 13.28
CA VAL A 451 48.55 130.92 12.64
C VAL A 451 47.84 132.00 13.44
N ILE A 452 46.58 131.78 13.85
CA ILE A 452 45.82 132.70 14.71
C ILE A 452 46.53 132.93 16.05
N ALA A 453 47.00 131.87 16.71
CA ALA A 453 47.68 131.97 18.00
C ALA A 453 49.02 132.73 17.93
N GLY A 454 49.69 132.71 16.77
CA GLY A 454 50.98 133.39 16.53
C GLY A 454 50.87 134.82 16.00
N LEU A 455 49.66 135.34 15.73
CA LEU A 455 49.45 136.68 15.18
C LEU A 455 49.71 137.77 16.24
N ARG A 456 50.53 138.77 15.89
CA ARG A 456 50.75 140.01 16.67
C ARG A 456 49.82 141.13 16.18
N ASP A 457 49.36 141.97 17.10
CA ASP A 457 48.43 143.06 16.80
C ASP A 457 49.02 144.05 15.77
N GLY A 458 48.25 144.36 14.73
CA GLY A 458 48.64 145.23 13.63
C GLY A 458 47.49 145.43 12.62
N PRO A 459 47.60 146.39 11.70
CA PRO A 459 46.48 146.84 10.85
C PRO A 459 45.89 145.76 9.91
N GLN A 460 46.55 144.62 9.74
CA GLN A 460 46.09 143.47 8.93
C GLN A 460 45.76 142.22 9.77
N ALA A 461 45.97 142.28 11.10
CA ALA A 461 45.85 141.11 11.98
C ALA A 461 44.40 140.62 12.11
N ASP A 462 43.45 141.55 12.21
CA ASP A 462 42.02 141.23 12.28
C ASP A 462 41.51 140.59 10.98
N GLU A 463 41.91 141.10 9.82
CA GLU A 463 41.52 140.56 8.52
C GLU A 463 42.05 139.13 8.31
N ILE A 464 43.31 138.87 8.68
CA ILE A 464 43.89 137.52 8.61
C ILE A 464 43.19 136.58 9.60
N ARG A 465 42.89 137.04 10.82
CA ARG A 465 42.16 136.25 11.82
C ARG A 465 40.79 135.84 11.29
N THR A 466 39.99 136.80 10.80
CA THR A 466 38.66 136.51 10.24
C THR A 466 38.74 135.53 9.06
N ASN A 467 39.71 135.69 8.15
CA ASN A 467 39.89 134.75 7.03
C ASN A 467 40.23 133.33 7.50
N MET A 468 41.09 133.19 8.50
CA MET A 468 41.45 131.88 9.07
C MET A 468 40.30 131.26 9.85
N GLU A 469 39.55 132.05 10.61
CA GLU A 469 38.34 131.61 11.32
C GLU A 469 37.25 131.12 10.33
N GLU A 470 37.03 131.81 9.22
CA GLU A 470 36.12 131.37 8.15
C GLU A 470 36.56 130.04 7.52
N LYS A 471 37.86 129.87 7.27
CA LYS A 471 38.43 128.61 6.77
C LYS A 471 38.29 127.47 7.77
N ILE A 472 38.54 127.73 9.05
CA ILE A 472 38.34 126.77 10.14
C ILE A 472 36.87 126.38 10.22
N ALA A 473 35.94 127.33 10.21
CA ALA A 473 34.50 127.08 10.25
C ALA A 473 34.04 126.21 9.06
N THR A 474 34.50 126.54 7.85
CA THR A 474 34.19 125.77 6.64
C THR A 474 34.75 124.35 6.69
N ALA A 475 35.98 124.17 7.19
CA ALA A 475 36.58 122.86 7.35
C ALA A 475 35.90 122.04 8.45
N LYS A 476 35.52 122.66 9.58
CA LYS A 476 34.74 122.01 10.66
C LYS A 476 33.38 121.53 10.14
N GLN A 477 32.68 122.35 9.35
CA GLN A 477 31.42 121.96 8.71
C GLN A 477 31.59 120.78 7.74
N ARG A 478 32.68 120.75 6.96
CA ARG A 478 33.00 119.62 6.07
C ARG A 478 33.33 118.34 6.83
N ILE A 479 34.04 118.44 7.95
CA ILE A 479 34.32 117.30 8.84
C ILE A 479 32.99 116.76 9.40
N GLU A 480 32.11 117.62 9.90
CA GLU A 480 30.83 117.23 10.49
C GLU A 480 29.93 116.47 9.48
N LEU A 481 29.86 116.93 8.23
CA LEU A 481 29.12 116.22 7.16
C LEU A 481 29.72 114.84 6.83
N LYS A 482 31.04 114.70 6.93
CA LYS A 482 31.72 113.41 6.66
C LYS A 482 31.56 112.46 7.85
N LEU A 483 31.66 112.95 9.08
CA LEU A 483 31.44 112.18 10.30
C LEU A 483 30.00 111.65 10.36
N THR A 484 29.00 112.49 10.09
CA THR A 484 27.59 112.05 10.05
C THR A 484 27.34 110.98 8.99
N TRP A 485 27.99 111.08 7.81
CA TRP A 485 27.92 110.02 6.80
C TRP A 485 28.59 108.72 7.27
N ILE A 486 29.79 108.80 7.89
CA ILE A 486 30.51 107.64 8.43
C ILE A 486 29.71 106.96 9.54
N GLU A 487 29.12 107.73 10.46
CA GLU A 487 28.24 107.23 11.53
C GLU A 487 27.02 106.52 10.98
N GLU A 488 26.38 107.07 9.94
CA GLU A 488 25.24 106.45 9.27
C GLU A 488 25.63 105.15 8.55
N GLN A 489 26.80 105.09 7.91
CA GLN A 489 27.29 103.84 7.32
C GLN A 489 27.64 102.79 8.38
N HIS A 490 28.27 103.18 9.49
CA HIS A 490 28.52 102.27 10.61
C HIS A 490 27.21 101.71 11.18
N ARG A 491 26.21 102.56 11.40
CA ARG A 491 24.87 102.12 11.83
C ARG A 491 24.27 101.10 10.86
N ARG A 492 24.31 101.38 9.55
CA ARG A 492 23.84 100.44 8.51
C ARG A 492 24.61 99.12 8.51
N MET A 493 25.93 99.14 8.69
CA MET A 493 26.74 97.92 8.76
C MET A 493 26.46 97.11 10.04
N THR A 494 26.23 97.77 11.18
CA THR A 494 25.83 97.11 12.43
C THR A 494 24.44 96.47 12.32
N ASP A 495 23.49 97.18 11.71
CA ASP A 495 22.14 96.65 11.45
C ASP A 495 22.15 95.46 10.46
N LEU A 496 23.05 95.48 9.48
CA LEU A 496 23.28 94.37 8.56
C LEU A 496 23.97 93.18 9.25
N GLY A 497 24.87 93.45 10.20
CA GLY A 497 25.56 92.43 11.00
C GLY A 497 24.67 91.75 12.05
N GLY A 498 23.64 92.43 12.55
CA GLY A 498 22.64 91.87 13.48
C GLY A 498 21.55 91.01 12.81
N ARG A 499 21.51 90.97 11.47
CA ARG A 499 20.56 90.16 10.68
C ARG A 499 21.21 88.97 9.94
N MET A 500 22.52 88.77 10.10
CA MET A 500 23.23 87.54 9.68
C MET A 500 23.00 86.42 10.69
#